data_AF-A0A949IW06-F1
#
_entry.id   AF-A0A949IW06-F1
#
_cell.length_a   1.000
_cell.length_b   1.000
_cell.length_c   1.000
_cell.angle_alpha   90.00
_cell.angle_beta   90.00
_cell.angle_gamma   90.00
#
_symmetry.space_group_name_H-M   'P 1'
#
loop_
_entity.id
_entity.type
_entity.pdbx_description
1 polymer ?
#
loop_
_entity_poly.entity_id
_entity_poly.type
_entity_poly.pdbx_seq_one_letter_code
_entity_poly.pdbx_strand_id
1 'polypeptide(L)'
;MQALPSSPSPEKKSLSDIFNKFAEDAVERFPHLKGQLLVVNMDEKKVYAKDIDTQKTGLTKQTALDYISKHPLTKAMEQDKGMSSAATRDEKRNLKLVFMNESVSPAERDNVSKETEQHLLYVMDHELAHTAIKDGFSKDVKSAYDYNILLGESVADAYAQIRHYQRFGVDDYANNKYVSPAGRAENFILGGDSVHFTSFVLDAINKLKHEIDFDSLTPQQTADLARRFALEYMPPKRVVQDLSWSFAPVRNAFRRNPADGIKALADKTLDPNADYYTFKFGSMWLRGLLEMDAFPDGRPINLPKPYLDDLSSKLKDREEKFEKKGLLFDMPTVQKPKPPAAGNVAKFNGFKSAA
;
A
#
# COMPACT_ATOMS: atom_id res chain seq x y z
N MET A 1 36.85 28.21 16.80
CA MET A 1 35.90 27.35 16.07
C MET A 1 35.00 26.67 17.09
N GLN A 2 33.72 27.05 17.17
CA GLN A 2 32.74 26.35 18.01
C GLN A 2 32.27 25.12 17.24
N ALA A 3 32.34 23.95 17.88
CA ALA A 3 31.79 22.72 17.32
C ALA A 3 30.28 22.89 17.18
N LEU A 4 29.75 22.61 15.98
CA LEU A 4 28.32 22.53 15.77
C LEU A 4 27.74 21.48 16.72
N PRO A 5 26.61 21.76 17.38
CA PRO A 5 25.97 20.79 18.26
C PRO A 5 25.67 19.52 17.45
N SER A 6 26.12 18.38 17.97
CA SER A 6 25.80 17.07 17.41
C SER A 6 24.27 16.95 17.32
N SER A 7 23.76 16.66 16.13
CA SER A 7 22.34 16.37 15.94
C SER A 7 21.88 15.34 16.98
N PRO A 8 20.73 15.54 17.65
CA PRO A 8 20.23 14.58 18.61
C PRO A 8 20.15 13.20 17.94
N SER A 9 20.67 12.18 18.61
CA SER A 9 20.55 10.80 18.13
C SER A 9 19.07 10.48 17.95
N PRO A 10 18.67 9.84 16.83
CA PRO A 10 17.28 9.46 16.62
C PRO A 10 16.75 8.67 17.82
N GLU A 11 15.54 9.00 18.26
CA GLU A 11 14.89 8.35 19.38
C GLU A 11 14.73 6.86 19.07
N LYS A 12 15.25 6.00 19.97
CA LYS A 12 15.13 4.56 19.82
C LYS A 12 13.72 4.13 20.19
N LYS A 13 13.05 3.39 19.30
CA LYS A 13 11.70 2.85 19.54
C LYS A 13 11.77 1.33 19.69
N SER A 14 11.16 0.81 20.75
CA SER A 14 10.96 -0.64 20.86
C SER A 14 9.73 -1.08 20.04
N LEU A 15 9.67 -2.37 19.73
CA LEU A 15 8.52 -3.00 19.08
C LEU A 15 7.26 -2.82 19.92
N SER A 16 7.36 -2.97 21.25
CA SER A 16 6.24 -2.73 22.17
C SER A 16 5.76 -1.28 22.14
N ASP A 17 6.66 -0.30 22.00
CA ASP A 17 6.27 1.12 21.89
C ASP A 17 5.48 1.38 20.60
N ILE A 18 5.94 0.83 19.47
CA ILE A 18 5.27 0.96 18.18
C ILE A 18 3.84 0.39 18.25
N PHE A 19 3.67 -0.83 18.78
CA PHE A 19 2.36 -1.47 18.89
C PHE A 19 1.42 -0.75 19.87
N ASN A 20 1.93 -0.33 21.04
CA ASN A 20 1.15 0.45 22.01
C ASN A 20 0.67 1.76 21.38
N LYS A 21 1.60 2.53 20.77
CA LYS A 21 1.29 3.81 20.16
C LYS A 21 0.31 3.65 19.00
N PHE A 22 0.45 2.60 18.20
CA PHE A 22 -0.48 2.28 17.13
C PHE A 22 -1.89 2.01 17.67
N ALA A 23 -2.04 1.18 18.70
CA ALA A 23 -3.34 0.88 19.29
C ALA A 23 -4.02 2.14 19.87
N GLU A 24 -3.25 3.03 20.47
CA GLU A 24 -3.76 4.32 20.96
C GLU A 24 -4.23 5.24 19.84
N ASP A 25 -3.39 5.41 18.81
CA ASP A 25 -3.67 6.22 17.61
C ASP A 25 -4.89 5.68 16.85
N ALA A 26 -5.01 4.36 16.71
CA ALA A 26 -6.15 3.73 16.05
C ALA A 26 -7.49 4.08 16.71
N VAL A 27 -7.57 4.06 18.05
CA VAL A 27 -8.78 4.42 18.79
C VAL A 27 -9.06 5.93 18.74
N GLU A 28 -8.02 6.76 18.72
CA GLU A 28 -8.18 8.21 18.55
C GLU A 28 -8.73 8.56 17.17
N ARG A 29 -8.20 7.93 16.11
CA ARG A 29 -8.66 8.06 14.73
C ARG A 29 -10.06 7.52 14.51
N PHE A 30 -10.41 6.42 15.19
CA PHE A 30 -11.68 5.74 15.07
C PHE A 30 -12.32 5.52 16.44
N PRO A 31 -13.01 6.53 17.01
CA PRO A 31 -13.56 6.45 18.36
C PRO A 31 -14.54 5.29 18.59
N HIS A 32 -15.16 4.78 17.52
CA HIS A 32 -16.04 3.61 17.59
C HIS A 32 -15.32 2.30 17.96
N LEU A 33 -13.99 2.26 17.83
CA LEU A 33 -13.13 1.13 18.24
C LEU A 33 -12.80 1.13 19.73
N LYS A 34 -13.15 2.20 20.47
CA LYS A 34 -12.84 2.34 21.89
C LYS A 34 -13.39 1.16 22.70
N GLY A 35 -12.49 0.50 23.43
CA GLY A 35 -12.78 -0.69 24.22
C GLY A 35 -13.05 -1.97 23.41
N GLN A 36 -12.88 -1.96 22.09
CA GLN A 36 -13.22 -3.07 21.17
C GLN A 36 -12.05 -3.55 20.31
N LEU A 37 -11.00 -2.74 20.14
CA LEU A 37 -9.83 -3.08 19.33
C LEU A 37 -8.76 -3.81 20.16
N LEU A 38 -8.31 -4.95 19.65
CA LEU A 38 -7.11 -5.65 20.13
C LEU A 38 -6.12 -5.77 18.97
N VAL A 39 -4.89 -5.31 19.19
CA VAL A 39 -3.77 -5.50 18.27
C VAL A 39 -2.87 -6.58 18.85
N VAL A 40 -2.60 -7.64 18.10
CA VAL A 40 -1.92 -8.83 18.57
C VAL A 40 -0.58 -8.95 17.87
N ASN A 41 0.50 -8.95 18.65
CA ASN A 41 1.81 -9.34 18.18
C ASN A 41 1.99 -10.84 18.46
N MET A 42 2.00 -11.64 17.40
CA MET A 42 2.10 -13.10 17.44
C MET A 42 3.51 -13.56 17.84
N ASP A 43 4.54 -12.82 17.45
CA ASP A 43 5.95 -13.09 17.76
C ASP A 43 6.24 -13.00 19.27
N GLU A 44 5.61 -12.03 19.94
CA GLU A 44 5.74 -11.84 21.39
C GLU A 44 4.61 -12.46 22.19
N LYS A 45 3.57 -12.96 21.51
CA LYS A 45 2.29 -13.39 22.09
C LYS A 45 1.72 -12.32 23.03
N LYS A 46 1.79 -11.06 22.62
CA LYS A 46 1.31 -9.89 23.38
C LYS A 46 0.07 -9.30 22.73
N VAL A 47 -0.82 -8.78 23.57
CA VAL A 47 -2.01 -8.04 23.15
C VAL A 47 -1.86 -6.58 23.58
N TYR A 48 -2.05 -5.70 22.61
CA TYR A 48 -1.95 -4.25 22.74
C TYR A 48 -3.34 -3.66 22.55
N ALA A 49 -3.77 -2.85 23.51
CA ALA A 49 -5.06 -2.17 23.50
C ALA A 49 -5.01 -0.94 24.40
N LYS A 50 -5.56 0.18 23.92
CA LYS A 50 -5.73 1.40 24.74
C LYS A 50 -6.62 1.12 25.95
N ASP A 51 -7.76 0.51 25.70
CA ASP A 51 -8.75 0.08 26.68
C ASP A 51 -9.49 -1.18 26.21
N ILE A 52 -10.10 -1.90 27.16
CA ILE A 52 -10.99 -3.03 26.87
C ILE A 52 -12.27 -2.80 27.66
N ASP A 53 -13.40 -2.68 26.95
CA ASP A 53 -14.71 -2.53 27.56
C ASP A 53 -15.21 -3.91 27.98
N THR A 54 -15.06 -4.22 29.26
CA THR A 54 -15.44 -5.53 29.84
C THR A 54 -16.94 -5.81 29.68
N GLN A 55 -17.78 -4.77 29.69
CA GLN A 55 -19.23 -4.93 29.55
C GLN A 55 -19.61 -5.31 28.11
N LYS A 56 -18.93 -4.73 27.11
CA LYS A 56 -19.19 -5.06 25.70
C LYS A 56 -18.55 -6.37 25.27
N THR A 57 -17.33 -6.64 25.73
CA THR A 57 -16.50 -7.74 25.21
C THR A 57 -16.57 -9.01 26.04
N GLY A 58 -16.97 -8.88 27.32
CA GLY A 58 -16.83 -9.94 28.31
C GLY A 58 -15.37 -10.33 28.59
N LEU A 59 -14.41 -9.48 28.22
CA LEU A 59 -12.97 -9.72 28.38
C LEU A 59 -12.35 -8.66 29.28
N THR A 60 -11.39 -9.10 30.10
CA THR A 60 -10.42 -8.25 30.81
C THR A 60 -9.11 -8.28 30.02
N LYS A 61 -8.14 -7.42 30.37
CA LYS A 61 -6.79 -7.52 29.78
C LYS A 61 -6.17 -8.92 29.97
N GLN A 62 -6.35 -9.53 31.13
CA GLN A 62 -5.82 -10.86 31.41
C GLN A 62 -6.50 -11.94 30.58
N THR A 63 -7.84 -11.92 30.52
CA THR A 63 -8.61 -12.95 29.79
C THR A 63 -8.59 -12.75 28.28
N ALA A 64 -8.21 -11.56 27.79
CA ALA A 64 -8.02 -11.30 26.37
C ALA A 64 -6.90 -12.18 25.79
N LEU A 65 -5.76 -12.32 26.49
CA LEU A 65 -4.67 -13.17 26.01
C LEU A 65 -5.09 -14.64 25.90
N ASP A 66 -5.80 -15.16 26.90
CA ASP A 66 -6.33 -16.53 26.89
C ASP A 66 -7.35 -16.75 25.76
N TYR A 67 -8.15 -15.73 25.45
CA TYR A 67 -9.08 -15.76 24.32
C TYR A 67 -8.31 -15.77 22.99
N ILE A 68 -7.36 -14.86 22.82
CA ILE A 68 -6.56 -14.73 21.58
C ILE A 68 -5.73 -16.00 21.34
N SER A 69 -5.10 -16.58 22.34
CA SER A 69 -4.32 -17.82 22.19
C SER A 69 -5.16 -19.01 21.66
N LYS A 70 -6.47 -18.99 21.89
CA LYS A 70 -7.41 -20.03 21.42
C LYS A 70 -8.12 -19.67 20.12
N HIS A 71 -7.96 -18.43 19.65
CA HIS A 71 -8.63 -17.93 18.47
C HIS A 71 -8.20 -18.72 17.21
N PRO A 72 -9.11 -19.05 16.28
CA PRO A 72 -8.76 -19.82 15.08
C PRO A 72 -7.65 -19.21 14.24
N LEU A 73 -7.61 -17.88 14.10
CA LEU A 73 -6.55 -17.20 13.34
C LEU A 73 -5.17 -17.37 13.97
N THR A 74 -5.06 -17.35 15.30
CA THR A 74 -3.79 -17.60 16.01
C THR A 74 -3.21 -18.96 15.59
N LYS A 75 -4.05 -20.00 15.59
CA LYS A 75 -3.63 -21.35 15.18
C LYS A 75 -3.27 -21.42 13.69
N ALA A 76 -4.03 -20.73 12.84
CA ALA A 76 -3.76 -20.68 11.41
C ALA A 76 -2.40 -20.02 11.13
N MET A 77 -2.11 -18.88 11.78
CA MET A 77 -0.83 -18.18 11.64
C MET A 77 0.35 -18.95 12.23
N GLU A 78 0.16 -19.69 13.33
CA GLU A 78 1.20 -20.58 13.87
C GLU A 78 1.53 -21.75 12.93
N GLN A 79 0.56 -22.19 12.11
CA GLN A 79 0.71 -23.28 11.14
C GLN A 79 1.23 -22.80 9.78
N ASP A 80 0.80 -21.61 9.35
CA ASP A 80 1.17 -21.00 8.08
C ASP A 80 2.26 -19.94 8.30
N LYS A 81 3.51 -20.37 8.14
CA LYS A 81 4.67 -19.48 8.20
C LYS A 81 4.66 -18.38 7.13
N GLY A 82 3.80 -18.46 6.12
CA GLY A 82 3.63 -17.44 5.08
C GLY A 82 2.62 -16.35 5.43
N MET A 83 1.80 -16.53 6.47
CA MET A 83 0.81 -15.54 6.90
C MET A 83 1.44 -14.52 7.86
N SER A 84 1.71 -13.31 7.37
CA SER A 84 2.35 -12.23 8.12
C SER A 84 1.37 -11.37 8.90
N SER A 85 0.12 -11.24 8.46
CA SER A 85 -0.89 -10.40 9.12
C SER A 85 -2.30 -10.87 8.79
N ALA A 86 -3.26 -10.48 9.63
CA ALA A 86 -4.69 -10.70 9.38
C ALA A 86 -5.57 -9.81 10.25
N ALA A 87 -6.75 -9.46 9.73
CA ALA A 87 -7.79 -8.76 10.48
C ALA A 87 -9.08 -9.59 10.57
N THR A 88 -9.80 -9.45 11.68
CA THR A 88 -11.14 -10.04 11.80
C THR A 88 -12.04 -9.28 12.78
N ARG A 89 -13.32 -9.66 12.79
CA ARG A 89 -14.37 -9.11 13.64
C ARG A 89 -15.05 -10.26 14.38
N ASP A 90 -14.99 -10.27 15.71
CA ASP A 90 -15.84 -11.16 16.53
C ASP A 90 -17.11 -10.40 16.88
N GLU A 91 -18.18 -10.62 16.12
CA GLU A 91 -19.46 -9.95 16.33
C GLU A 91 -20.14 -10.39 17.63
N LYS A 92 -19.85 -11.59 18.16
CA LYS A 92 -20.45 -12.06 19.43
C LYS A 92 -19.89 -11.31 20.63
N ARG A 93 -18.60 -10.95 20.56
CA ARG A 93 -17.91 -10.17 21.59
C ARG A 93 -17.74 -8.70 21.23
N ASN A 94 -18.28 -8.28 20.08
CA ASN A 94 -18.07 -6.95 19.54
C ASN A 94 -16.58 -6.53 19.53
N LEU A 95 -15.69 -7.45 19.12
CA LEU A 95 -14.25 -7.21 19.03
C LEU A 95 -13.83 -6.95 17.59
N LYS A 96 -12.81 -6.12 17.44
CA LYS A 96 -12.04 -5.89 16.21
C LYS A 96 -10.61 -6.34 16.50
N LEU A 97 -10.11 -7.27 15.70
CA LEU A 97 -8.82 -7.91 15.95
C LEU A 97 -7.88 -7.64 14.77
N VAL A 98 -6.67 -7.18 15.08
CA VAL A 98 -5.57 -7.05 14.13
C VAL A 98 -4.45 -7.97 14.61
N PHE A 99 -4.03 -8.91 13.78
CA PHE A 99 -2.97 -9.86 14.06
C PHE A 99 -1.74 -9.54 13.21
N MET A 100 -0.58 -9.53 13.85
CA MET A 100 0.72 -9.28 13.23
C MET A 100 1.67 -10.41 13.61
N ASN A 101 2.23 -11.05 12.60
CA ASN A 101 3.21 -12.13 12.65
C ASN A 101 4.42 -11.76 11.78
N GLU A 102 4.89 -10.53 11.96
CA GLU A 102 6.07 -10.02 11.27
C GLU A 102 7.31 -10.40 12.10
N SER A 103 8.22 -11.18 11.51
CA SER A 103 9.42 -11.67 12.20
C SER A 103 10.43 -10.53 12.43
N VAL A 104 10.28 -9.81 13.54
CA VAL A 104 11.28 -8.84 14.01
C VAL A 104 12.32 -9.58 14.85
N SER A 105 13.58 -9.53 14.40
CA SER A 105 14.67 -10.25 15.05
C SER A 105 14.78 -9.85 16.53
N PRO A 106 15.10 -10.77 17.46
CA PRO A 106 15.20 -10.43 18.88
C PRO A 106 16.14 -9.24 19.17
N ALA A 107 17.20 -9.08 18.38
CA ALA A 107 18.15 -7.98 18.52
C ALA A 107 17.58 -6.61 18.11
N GLU A 108 16.55 -6.59 17.26
CA GLU A 108 15.91 -5.37 16.76
C GLU A 108 14.69 -4.95 17.61
N ARG A 109 14.17 -5.84 18.47
CA ARG A 109 12.94 -5.57 19.25
C ARG A 109 13.03 -4.36 20.18
N ASP A 110 14.21 -4.08 20.73
CA ASP A 110 14.43 -2.93 21.62
C ASP A 110 14.87 -1.66 20.86
N ASN A 111 15.15 -1.79 19.56
CA ASN A 111 15.63 -0.69 18.73
C ASN A 111 15.28 -0.96 17.26
N VAL A 112 13.99 -0.80 16.94
CA VAL A 112 13.44 -1.09 15.62
C VAL A 112 14.00 -0.09 14.60
N SER A 113 14.48 -0.59 13.46
CA SER A 113 14.98 0.27 12.38
C SER A 113 13.84 1.11 11.78
N LYS A 114 14.19 2.20 11.10
CA LYS A 114 13.18 3.07 10.46
C LYS A 114 12.40 2.29 9.40
N GLU A 115 13.09 1.46 8.63
CA GLU A 115 12.53 0.62 7.57
C GLU A 115 11.53 -0.41 8.14
N THR A 116 11.90 -1.08 9.23
CA THR A 116 11.00 -2.02 9.92
C THR A 116 9.80 -1.29 10.53
N GLU A 117 9.99 -0.12 11.17
CA GLU A 117 8.88 0.69 11.70
C GLU A 117 7.89 1.08 10.59
N GLN A 118 8.40 1.58 9.46
CA GLN A 118 7.62 1.98 8.30
C GLN A 118 6.78 0.82 7.74
N HIS A 119 7.39 -0.36 7.63
CA HIS A 119 6.71 -1.57 7.17
C HIS A 119 5.62 -2.02 8.14
N LEU A 120 5.95 -2.14 9.43
CA LEU A 120 5.00 -2.54 10.47
C LEU A 120 3.78 -1.61 10.52
N LEU A 121 3.99 -0.29 10.48
CA LEU A 121 2.90 0.68 10.53
C LEU A 121 2.04 0.65 9.27
N TYR A 122 2.61 0.39 8.10
CA TYR A 122 1.83 0.19 6.87
C TYR A 122 0.90 -1.02 7.02
N VAL A 123 1.46 -2.18 7.38
CA VAL A 123 0.68 -3.42 7.48
C VAL A 123 -0.40 -3.30 8.56
N MET A 124 -0.06 -2.73 9.73
CA MET A 124 -1.06 -2.51 10.77
C MET A 124 -2.19 -1.57 10.34
N ASP A 125 -1.90 -0.50 9.58
CA ASP A 125 -2.97 0.37 9.04
C ASP A 125 -3.83 -0.33 7.99
N HIS A 126 -3.23 -1.20 7.16
CA HIS A 126 -3.95 -2.04 6.21
C HIS A 126 -4.94 -2.95 6.97
N GLU A 127 -4.47 -3.68 7.98
CA GLU A 127 -5.33 -4.55 8.79
C GLU A 127 -6.38 -3.77 9.60
N LEU A 128 -6.02 -2.59 10.11
CA LEU A 128 -6.96 -1.72 10.80
C LEU A 128 -8.09 -1.29 9.86
N ALA A 129 -7.78 -0.94 8.61
CA ALA A 129 -8.79 -0.52 7.64
C ALA A 129 -9.86 -1.61 7.41
N HIS A 130 -9.47 -2.89 7.37
CA HIS A 130 -10.42 -3.99 7.31
C HIS A 130 -11.39 -4.01 8.49
N THR A 131 -11.02 -3.50 9.66
CA THR A 131 -11.90 -3.49 10.83
C THR A 131 -12.65 -2.17 11.05
N ALA A 132 -12.06 -1.05 10.63
CA ALA A 132 -12.49 0.29 11.00
C ALA A 132 -13.23 1.04 9.88
N ILE A 133 -12.98 0.68 8.61
CA ILE A 133 -13.47 1.45 7.46
C ILE A 133 -14.62 0.71 6.79
N LYS A 134 -15.61 1.49 6.32
CA LYS A 134 -16.72 0.98 5.52
C LYS A 134 -16.19 0.38 4.22
N ASP A 135 -16.72 -0.77 3.84
CA ASP A 135 -16.30 -1.56 2.67
C ASP A 135 -14.86 -2.11 2.77
N GLY A 136 -14.14 -1.85 3.86
CA GLY A 136 -12.83 -2.46 4.14
C GLY A 136 -12.93 -3.94 4.51
N PHE A 137 -14.09 -4.43 5.00
CA PHE A 137 -14.27 -5.83 5.37
C PHE A 137 -15.15 -6.58 4.38
N SER A 138 -14.75 -7.78 4.00
CA SER A 138 -15.59 -8.71 3.25
C SER A 138 -16.06 -9.86 4.15
N LYS A 139 -17.38 -10.05 4.26
CA LYS A 139 -17.99 -11.26 4.82
C LYS A 139 -18.33 -12.23 3.68
N ASP A 140 -18.29 -13.53 3.97
CA ASP A 140 -18.81 -14.59 3.10
C ASP A 140 -18.15 -14.64 1.70
N VAL A 141 -16.83 -14.71 1.70
CA VAL A 141 -15.97 -14.86 0.52
C VAL A 141 -16.27 -16.17 -0.22
N LYS A 142 -16.69 -16.08 -1.48
CA LYS A 142 -16.95 -17.25 -2.35
C LYS A 142 -15.83 -17.54 -3.34
N SER A 143 -15.00 -16.56 -3.66
CA SER A 143 -13.88 -16.69 -4.60
C SER A 143 -12.84 -15.60 -4.36
N ALA A 144 -11.58 -15.83 -4.70
CA ALA A 144 -10.51 -14.82 -4.65
C ALA A 144 -10.79 -13.55 -5.50
N TYR A 145 -11.69 -13.66 -6.49
CA TYR A 145 -12.11 -12.56 -7.35
C TYR A 145 -13.44 -11.94 -6.92
N ASP A 146 -13.91 -12.18 -5.70
CA ASP A 146 -15.15 -11.54 -5.22
C ASP A 146 -14.97 -10.02 -5.16
N TYR A 147 -15.96 -9.27 -5.65
CA TYR A 147 -15.88 -7.81 -5.69
C TYR A 147 -15.67 -7.21 -4.30
N ASN A 148 -16.32 -7.77 -3.27
CA ASN A 148 -16.22 -7.24 -1.92
C ASN A 148 -14.83 -7.46 -1.30
N ILE A 149 -14.14 -8.53 -1.70
CA ILE A 149 -12.75 -8.79 -1.29
C ILE A 149 -11.83 -7.79 -1.97
N LEU A 150 -11.89 -7.72 -3.30
CA LEU A 150 -11.05 -6.83 -4.08
C LEU A 150 -11.23 -5.37 -3.60
N LEU A 151 -12.47 -4.98 -3.31
CA LEU A 151 -12.78 -3.67 -2.76
C LEU A 151 -12.20 -3.50 -1.36
N GLY A 152 -12.37 -4.48 -0.48
CA GLY A 152 -11.83 -4.47 0.88
C GLY A 152 -10.31 -4.30 0.91
N GLU A 153 -9.59 -5.10 0.14
CA GLU A 153 -8.13 -5.02 -0.03
C GLU A 153 -7.71 -3.67 -0.62
N SER A 154 -8.43 -3.19 -1.64
CA SER A 154 -8.16 -1.89 -2.26
C SER A 154 -8.35 -0.73 -1.30
N VAL A 155 -9.40 -0.75 -0.46
CA VAL A 155 -9.63 0.25 0.59
C VAL A 155 -8.52 0.19 1.62
N ALA A 156 -8.11 -1.02 2.04
CA ALA A 156 -7.10 -1.22 3.06
C ALA A 156 -5.72 -0.71 2.62
N ASP A 157 -5.27 -1.09 1.42
CA ASP A 157 -4.02 -0.59 0.84
C ASP A 157 -4.05 0.91 0.56
N ALA A 158 -5.16 1.45 0.04
CA ALA A 158 -5.29 2.89 -0.16
C ALA A 158 -5.16 3.67 1.15
N TYR A 159 -5.83 3.18 2.21
CA TYR A 159 -5.75 3.81 3.53
C TYR A 159 -4.34 3.74 4.10
N ALA A 160 -3.71 2.56 4.07
CA ALA A 160 -2.35 2.36 4.55
C ALA A 160 -1.35 3.27 3.80
N GLN A 161 -1.45 3.37 2.48
CA GLN A 161 -0.59 4.24 1.67
C GLN A 161 -0.74 5.72 2.03
N ILE A 162 -1.98 6.22 2.19
CA ILE A 162 -2.21 7.62 2.55
C ILE A 162 -1.68 7.88 3.98
N ARG A 163 -1.96 6.99 4.93
CA ARG A 163 -1.43 7.11 6.31
C ARG A 163 0.09 7.07 6.33
N HIS A 164 0.71 6.28 5.47
CA HIS A 164 2.15 6.23 5.34
C HIS A 164 2.71 7.58 4.90
N TYR A 165 2.13 8.19 3.86
CA TYR A 165 2.50 9.54 3.42
C TYR A 165 2.34 10.58 4.52
N GLN A 166 1.25 10.54 5.28
CA GLN A 166 1.03 11.45 6.41
C GLN A 166 2.07 11.32 7.54
N ARG A 167 2.69 10.14 7.71
CA ARG A 167 3.68 9.91 8.78
C ARG A 167 5.12 10.18 8.35
N PHE A 168 5.45 9.87 7.10
CA PHE A 168 6.83 9.82 6.62
C PHE A 168 7.12 10.78 5.47
N GLY A 169 6.10 11.42 4.92
CA GLY A 169 6.18 12.23 3.71
C GLY A 169 6.07 11.39 2.44
N VAL A 170 5.76 12.08 1.34
CA VAL A 170 5.44 11.45 0.04
C VAL A 170 6.66 10.91 -0.71
N ASP A 171 7.87 11.31 -0.33
CA ASP A 171 9.12 10.93 -1.01
C ASP A 171 9.94 9.88 -0.28
N ASP A 172 9.59 9.57 0.98
CA ASP A 172 10.26 8.56 1.80
C ASP A 172 9.91 7.11 1.38
N TYR A 173 9.01 6.96 0.39
CA TYR A 173 8.39 5.70 -0.01
C TYR A 173 9.14 4.91 -1.10
N ALA A 174 10.27 5.40 -1.60
CA ALA A 174 10.89 4.86 -2.82
C ALA A 174 11.24 3.36 -2.77
N ASN A 175 11.35 2.73 -1.58
CA ASN A 175 11.91 1.38 -1.44
C ASN A 175 11.06 0.34 -0.68
N ASN A 176 9.82 0.62 -0.25
CA ASN A 176 9.01 -0.47 0.32
C ASN A 176 8.42 -1.35 -0.80
N LYS A 177 9.23 -2.34 -1.20
CA LYS A 177 8.91 -3.28 -2.29
C LYS A 177 7.65 -4.09 -2.05
N TYR A 178 7.20 -4.30 -0.81
CA TYR A 178 6.06 -5.16 -0.52
C TYR A 178 4.70 -4.50 -0.80
N VAL A 179 4.67 -3.17 -0.82
CA VAL A 179 3.44 -2.38 -0.84
C VAL A 179 3.43 -1.31 -1.93
N SER A 180 4.47 -1.27 -2.77
CA SER A 180 4.48 -0.46 -3.98
C SER A 180 3.54 -1.04 -5.05
N PRO A 181 3.05 -0.22 -6.00
CA PRO A 181 2.30 -0.72 -7.16
C PRO A 181 3.04 -1.82 -7.92
N ALA A 182 4.37 -1.70 -8.04
CA ALA A 182 5.20 -2.69 -8.71
C ALA A 182 5.29 -4.00 -7.91
N GLY A 183 5.39 -3.93 -6.58
CA GLY A 183 5.39 -5.09 -5.70
C GLY A 183 4.07 -5.86 -5.68
N ARG A 184 2.94 -5.14 -5.62
CA ARG A 184 1.62 -5.76 -5.76
C ARG A 184 1.44 -6.41 -7.14
N ALA A 185 1.97 -5.78 -8.19
CA ALA A 185 1.95 -6.35 -9.54
C ALA A 185 2.84 -7.62 -9.64
N GLU A 186 4.03 -7.60 -9.05
CA GLU A 186 4.90 -8.77 -8.92
C GLU A 186 4.20 -9.93 -8.23
N ASN A 187 3.64 -9.71 -7.04
CA ASN A 187 2.98 -10.76 -6.25
C ASN A 187 1.81 -11.41 -7.01
N PHE A 188 1.06 -10.62 -7.78
CA PHE A 188 0.03 -11.14 -8.66
C PHE A 188 0.62 -11.94 -9.84
N ILE A 189 1.61 -11.41 -10.54
CA ILE A 189 2.15 -12.05 -11.75
C ILE A 189 2.91 -13.32 -11.38
N LEU A 190 3.76 -13.28 -10.37
CA LEU A 190 4.58 -14.42 -9.92
C LEU A 190 3.85 -15.35 -8.97
N GLY A 191 3.22 -14.80 -7.93
CA GLY A 191 2.53 -15.55 -6.88
C GLY A 191 1.12 -15.99 -7.27
N GLY A 192 0.47 -15.30 -8.22
CA GLY A 192 -0.95 -15.52 -8.50
C GLY A 192 -1.88 -14.93 -7.44
N ASP A 193 -1.38 -14.00 -6.64
CA ASP A 193 -2.13 -13.33 -5.59
C ASP A 193 -3.15 -12.34 -6.17
N SER A 194 -4.29 -12.88 -6.58
CA SER A 194 -5.39 -12.09 -7.11
C SER A 194 -6.21 -11.35 -6.05
N VAL A 195 -6.06 -11.70 -4.77
CA VAL A 195 -6.80 -11.09 -3.67
C VAL A 195 -6.29 -9.67 -3.44
N HIS A 196 -4.98 -9.50 -3.33
CA HIS A 196 -4.35 -8.19 -3.13
C HIS A 196 -4.07 -7.45 -4.45
N PHE A 197 -4.98 -7.55 -5.42
CA PHE A 197 -4.85 -6.85 -6.69
C PHE A 197 -5.20 -5.35 -6.54
N THR A 198 -4.30 -4.60 -5.93
CA THR A 198 -4.49 -3.18 -5.54
C THR A 198 -3.58 -2.21 -6.30
N SER A 199 -2.74 -2.73 -7.20
CA SER A 199 -1.69 -1.98 -7.92
C SER A 199 -2.21 -0.74 -8.65
N PHE A 200 -3.41 -0.80 -9.25
CA PHE A 200 -4.02 0.34 -9.95
C PHE A 200 -4.39 1.48 -9.01
N VAL A 201 -4.92 1.15 -7.82
CA VAL A 201 -5.30 2.10 -6.78
C VAL A 201 -4.05 2.79 -6.23
N LEU A 202 -3.01 2.01 -5.93
CA LEU A 202 -1.74 2.54 -5.45
C LEU A 202 -1.01 3.39 -6.50
N ASP A 203 -1.01 3.01 -7.78
CA ASP A 203 -0.42 3.82 -8.86
C ASP A 203 -1.13 5.18 -9.00
N ALA A 204 -2.46 5.20 -8.83
CA ALA A 204 -3.23 6.45 -8.86
C ALA A 204 -2.87 7.36 -7.68
N ILE A 205 -2.81 6.81 -6.46
CA ILE A 205 -2.39 7.56 -5.26
C ILE A 205 -0.97 8.13 -5.45
N ASN A 206 -0.04 7.33 -5.99
CA ASN A 206 1.35 7.74 -6.21
C ASN A 206 1.48 8.85 -7.25
N LYS A 207 0.66 8.85 -8.30
CA LYS A 207 0.65 9.92 -9.30
C LYS A 207 0.17 11.25 -8.73
N LEU A 208 -0.79 11.20 -7.80
CA LEU A 208 -1.40 12.39 -7.20
C LEU A 208 -0.68 12.85 -5.92
N LYS A 209 0.43 12.21 -5.54
CA LYS A 209 1.06 12.44 -4.23
C LYS A 209 1.62 13.84 -4.01
N HIS A 210 1.91 14.58 -5.07
CA HIS A 210 2.32 16.00 -4.98
C HIS A 210 1.19 16.97 -5.30
N GLU A 211 0.01 16.47 -5.67
CA GLU A 211 -1.18 17.27 -5.99
C GLU A 211 -2.16 17.32 -4.83
N ILE A 212 -2.17 16.28 -3.99
CA ILE A 212 -3.01 16.17 -2.79
C ILE A 212 -2.18 16.50 -1.56
N ASP A 213 -2.66 17.44 -0.74
CA ASP A 213 -2.12 17.68 0.60
C ASP A 213 -2.62 16.61 1.57
N PHE A 214 -1.95 15.44 1.55
CA PHE A 214 -2.31 14.32 2.41
C PHE A 214 -2.13 14.66 3.90
N ASP A 215 -1.12 15.46 4.26
CA ASP A 215 -0.78 15.78 5.65
C ASP A 215 -1.92 16.51 6.38
N SER A 216 -2.69 17.30 5.64
CA SER A 216 -3.84 18.04 6.18
C SER A 216 -5.09 17.20 6.46
N LEU A 217 -5.17 15.96 5.96
CA LEU A 217 -6.39 15.17 6.05
C LEU A 217 -6.64 14.65 7.47
N THR A 218 -7.86 14.89 7.97
CA THR A 218 -8.35 14.22 9.18
C THR A 218 -8.50 12.70 8.96
N PRO A 219 -8.52 11.89 10.03
CA PRO A 219 -8.64 10.43 9.89
C PRO A 219 -9.87 9.98 9.09
N GLN A 220 -11.01 10.63 9.27
CA GLN A 220 -12.23 10.32 8.51
C GLN A 220 -12.09 10.70 7.03
N GLN A 221 -11.48 11.86 6.73
CA GLN A 221 -11.20 12.26 5.35
C GLN A 221 -10.22 11.30 4.67
N THR A 222 -9.21 10.81 5.40
CA THR A 222 -8.29 9.78 4.90
C THR A 222 -9.05 8.48 4.56
N ALA A 223 -9.93 8.02 5.45
CA ALA A 223 -10.75 6.83 5.20
C ALA A 223 -11.70 7.00 4.01
N ASP A 224 -12.38 8.16 3.91
CA ASP A 224 -13.29 8.46 2.81
C ASP A 224 -12.54 8.58 1.47
N LEU A 225 -11.36 9.19 1.47
CA LEU A 225 -10.51 9.32 0.29
C LEU A 225 -9.99 7.95 -0.16
N ALA A 226 -9.49 7.12 0.76
CA ALA A 226 -9.07 5.75 0.47
C ALA A 226 -10.18 4.94 -0.21
N ARG A 227 -11.41 5.05 0.31
CA ARG A 227 -12.59 4.41 -0.27
C ARG A 227 -12.93 4.93 -1.67
N ARG A 228 -12.81 6.24 -1.90
CA ARG A 228 -13.02 6.83 -3.24
C ARG A 228 -11.99 6.31 -4.24
N PHE A 229 -10.71 6.29 -3.87
CA PHE A 229 -9.65 5.71 -4.69
C PHE A 229 -9.94 4.25 -5.05
N ALA A 230 -10.34 3.44 -4.08
CA ALA A 230 -10.69 2.05 -4.32
C ALA A 230 -11.87 1.91 -5.30
N LEU A 231 -12.95 2.67 -5.11
CA LEU A 231 -14.12 2.61 -6.00
C LEU A 231 -13.85 3.10 -7.42
N GLU A 232 -12.96 4.08 -7.57
CA GLU A 232 -12.67 4.74 -8.84
C GLU A 232 -11.62 3.97 -9.66
N TYR A 233 -10.59 3.43 -9.02
CA TYR A 233 -9.43 2.86 -9.70
C TYR A 233 -9.32 1.34 -9.63
N MET A 234 -10.13 0.66 -8.80
CA MET A 234 -10.15 -0.81 -8.78
C MET A 234 -10.73 -1.35 -10.10
N PRO A 235 -9.99 -2.22 -10.81
CA PRO A 235 -10.51 -2.78 -12.04
C PRO A 235 -11.70 -3.71 -11.81
N PRO A 236 -12.62 -3.84 -12.78
CA PRO A 236 -13.72 -4.79 -12.68
C PRO A 236 -13.23 -6.23 -12.47
N LYS A 237 -13.98 -7.03 -11.70
CA LYS A 237 -13.68 -8.46 -11.43
C LYS A 237 -13.21 -9.22 -12.67
N ARG A 238 -13.91 -9.07 -13.79
CA ARG A 238 -13.60 -9.77 -15.04
C ARG A 238 -12.21 -9.41 -15.57
N VAL A 239 -11.82 -8.14 -15.46
CA VAL A 239 -10.48 -7.68 -15.84
C VAL A 239 -9.42 -8.36 -14.98
N VAL A 240 -9.61 -8.43 -13.66
CA VAL A 240 -8.66 -9.09 -12.76
C VAL A 240 -8.50 -10.58 -13.11
N GLN A 241 -9.61 -11.25 -13.44
CA GLN A 241 -9.60 -12.64 -13.90
C GLN A 241 -8.85 -12.80 -15.22
N ASP A 242 -9.19 -11.98 -16.23
CA ASP A 242 -8.57 -12.00 -17.55
C ASP A 242 -7.06 -11.73 -17.46
N LEU A 243 -6.64 -10.79 -16.60
CA LEU A 243 -5.23 -10.53 -16.31
C LEU A 243 -4.54 -11.76 -15.73
N SER A 244 -5.14 -12.42 -14.74
CA SER A 244 -4.58 -13.63 -14.10
C SER A 244 -4.30 -14.73 -15.14
N TRP A 245 -5.23 -14.95 -16.07
CA TRP A 245 -5.04 -15.88 -17.18
C TRP A 245 -3.97 -15.40 -18.16
N SER A 246 -4.01 -14.13 -18.53
CA SER A 246 -3.13 -13.55 -19.54
C SER A 246 -1.65 -13.54 -19.13
N PHE A 247 -1.36 -13.43 -17.82
CA PHE A 247 -0.01 -13.43 -17.25
C PHE A 247 0.45 -14.82 -16.77
N ALA A 248 -0.40 -15.85 -16.84
CA ALA A 248 0.01 -17.22 -16.50
C ALA A 248 1.23 -17.73 -17.33
N PRO A 249 1.35 -17.44 -18.64
CA PRO A 249 2.55 -17.78 -19.41
C PRO A 249 3.82 -17.08 -18.90
N VAL A 250 3.70 -15.81 -18.48
CA VAL A 250 4.81 -15.02 -17.91
C VAL A 250 5.27 -15.67 -16.61
N ARG A 251 4.33 -16.02 -15.71
CA ARG A 251 4.61 -16.76 -14.47
C ARG A 251 5.37 -18.06 -14.72
N ASN A 252 4.93 -18.83 -15.73
CA ASN A 252 5.56 -20.09 -16.09
C ASN A 252 6.96 -19.89 -16.69
N ALA A 253 7.20 -18.80 -17.42
CA ALA A 253 8.53 -18.44 -17.91
C ALA A 253 9.47 -18.12 -16.73
N PHE A 254 9.04 -17.29 -15.77
CA PHE A 254 9.81 -16.97 -14.56
C PHE A 254 10.20 -18.20 -13.73
N ARG A 255 9.31 -19.17 -13.58
CA ARG A 255 9.59 -20.43 -12.87
C ARG A 255 10.68 -21.27 -13.54
N ARG A 256 10.81 -21.18 -14.87
CA ARG A 256 11.86 -21.89 -15.62
C ARG A 256 13.18 -21.12 -15.60
N ASN A 257 13.12 -19.83 -15.91
CA ASN A 257 14.27 -18.96 -16.00
C ASN A 257 13.83 -17.50 -15.80
N PRO A 258 14.37 -16.75 -14.83
CA PRO A 258 14.01 -15.35 -14.61
C PRO A 258 14.23 -14.44 -15.83
N ALA A 259 15.28 -14.67 -16.63
CA ALA A 259 15.54 -13.89 -17.84
C ALA A 259 14.48 -14.13 -18.92
N ASP A 260 13.99 -15.37 -19.07
CA ASP A 260 12.88 -15.68 -19.97
C ASP A 260 11.56 -15.11 -19.45
N GLY A 261 11.39 -15.05 -18.12
CA GLY A 261 10.30 -14.35 -17.46
C GLY A 261 10.24 -12.87 -17.82
N ILE A 262 11.37 -12.16 -17.73
CA ILE A 262 11.45 -10.73 -18.10
C ILE A 262 11.13 -10.54 -19.58
N LYS A 263 11.68 -11.39 -20.47
CA LYS A 263 11.36 -11.33 -21.90
C LYS A 263 9.88 -11.55 -22.15
N ALA A 264 9.26 -12.55 -21.52
CA ALA A 264 7.84 -12.82 -21.63
C ALA A 264 6.98 -11.67 -21.09
N LEU A 265 7.39 -11.04 -19.98
CA LEU A 265 6.75 -9.85 -19.43
C LEU A 265 6.83 -8.68 -20.42
N ALA A 266 8.01 -8.43 -20.98
CA ALA A 266 8.23 -7.39 -21.98
C ALA A 266 7.41 -7.63 -23.24
N ASP A 267 7.41 -8.84 -23.79
CA ASP A 267 6.63 -9.22 -24.96
C ASP A 267 5.14 -9.01 -24.70
N LYS A 268 4.63 -9.46 -23.55
CA LYS A 268 3.21 -9.31 -23.17
C LYS A 268 2.82 -7.85 -22.97
N THR A 269 3.68 -7.06 -22.35
CA THR A 269 3.42 -5.64 -22.03
C THR A 269 3.53 -4.78 -23.30
N LEU A 270 4.56 -5.00 -24.10
CA LEU A 270 4.90 -4.19 -25.27
C LEU A 270 4.26 -4.70 -26.57
N ASP A 271 3.44 -5.76 -26.55
CA ASP A 271 2.64 -6.23 -27.69
C ASP A 271 1.70 -5.11 -28.17
N PRO A 272 1.78 -4.62 -29.43
CA PRO A 272 0.94 -3.53 -29.94
C PRO A 272 -0.58 -3.76 -29.79
N ASN A 273 -1.01 -5.01 -29.63
CA ASN A 273 -2.41 -5.39 -29.42
C ASN A 273 -2.80 -5.58 -27.96
N ALA A 274 -1.87 -5.44 -27.01
CA ALA A 274 -2.20 -5.51 -25.58
C ALA A 274 -3.22 -4.40 -25.23
N ASP A 275 -4.31 -4.82 -24.57
CA ASP A 275 -5.32 -3.91 -24.06
C ASP A 275 -4.75 -2.98 -22.97
N TYR A 276 -5.55 -1.99 -22.57
CA TYR A 276 -5.17 -1.01 -21.57
C TYR A 276 -4.71 -1.63 -20.25
N TYR A 277 -5.47 -2.57 -19.69
CA TYR A 277 -5.16 -3.14 -18.39
C TYR A 277 -3.93 -4.05 -18.46
N THR A 278 -3.80 -4.84 -19.52
CA THR A 278 -2.62 -5.69 -19.77
C THR A 278 -1.36 -4.84 -19.87
N PHE A 279 -1.39 -3.79 -20.71
CA PHE A 279 -0.25 -2.88 -20.85
C PHE A 279 0.06 -2.17 -19.54
N LYS A 280 -0.93 -1.52 -18.92
CA LYS A 280 -0.73 -0.67 -17.74
C LYS A 280 -0.26 -1.49 -16.53
N PHE A 281 -0.78 -2.70 -16.36
CA PHE A 281 -0.36 -3.57 -15.27
C PHE A 281 1.04 -4.13 -15.49
N GLY A 282 1.33 -4.62 -16.70
CA GLY A 282 2.67 -5.09 -17.07
C GLY A 282 3.73 -3.99 -16.99
N SER A 283 3.37 -2.75 -17.37
CA SER A 283 4.28 -1.60 -17.33
C SER A 283 4.69 -1.22 -15.91
N MET A 284 3.78 -1.31 -14.94
CA MET A 284 4.09 -1.02 -13.52
C MET A 284 5.23 -1.91 -13.02
N TRP A 285 5.16 -3.21 -13.27
CA TRP A 285 6.18 -4.14 -12.81
C TRP A 285 7.46 -4.05 -13.64
N LEU A 286 7.33 -3.98 -14.97
CA LEU A 286 8.48 -3.87 -15.87
C LEU A 286 9.31 -2.61 -15.56
N ARG A 287 8.66 -1.48 -15.30
CA ARG A 287 9.32 -0.24 -14.88
C ARG A 287 10.09 -0.45 -13.56
N GLY A 288 9.45 -1.04 -12.55
CA GLY A 288 10.10 -1.31 -11.26
C GLY A 288 11.36 -2.19 -11.40
N LEU A 289 11.31 -3.21 -12.27
CA LEU A 289 12.48 -4.04 -12.58
C LEU A 289 13.62 -3.25 -13.23
N LEU A 290 13.29 -2.35 -14.17
CA LEU A 290 14.26 -1.54 -14.89
C LEU A 290 14.86 -0.41 -14.03
N GLU A 291 14.15 0.05 -13.01
CA GLU A 291 14.66 1.07 -12.07
C GLU A 291 15.59 0.48 -11.00
N MET A 292 15.35 -0.77 -10.59
CA MET A 292 16.12 -1.44 -9.53
C MET A 292 17.39 -2.16 -10.03
N ASP A 293 17.50 -2.42 -11.34
CA ASP A 293 18.54 -3.28 -11.96
C ASP A 293 18.67 -4.70 -11.34
N ALA A 294 17.70 -5.09 -10.51
CA ALA A 294 17.69 -6.32 -9.73
C ALA A 294 16.26 -6.78 -9.50
N PHE A 295 16.11 -8.08 -9.24
CA PHE A 295 14.88 -8.65 -8.71
C PHE A 295 14.63 -8.17 -7.27
N PRO A 296 13.38 -8.23 -6.78
CA PRO A 296 13.04 -7.82 -5.41
C PRO A 296 13.71 -8.66 -4.31
N ASP A 297 14.25 -9.84 -4.64
CA ASP A 297 15.11 -10.64 -3.75
C ASP A 297 16.60 -10.26 -3.81
N GLY A 298 16.94 -9.18 -4.54
CA GLY A 298 18.29 -8.66 -4.69
C GLY A 298 19.14 -9.36 -5.74
N ARG A 299 18.62 -10.41 -6.42
CA ARG A 299 19.37 -11.05 -7.50
C ARG A 299 19.47 -10.11 -8.70
N PRO A 300 20.64 -9.98 -9.34
CA PRO A 300 20.79 -9.10 -10.49
C PRO A 300 19.96 -9.61 -11.68
N ILE A 301 19.48 -8.68 -12.50
CA ILE A 301 18.85 -9.00 -13.78
C ILE A 301 19.94 -9.47 -14.75
N ASN A 302 19.99 -10.77 -15.02
CA ASN A 302 20.98 -11.36 -15.92
C ASN A 302 20.57 -11.20 -17.40
N LEU A 303 20.48 -9.95 -17.86
CA LEU A 303 20.22 -9.58 -19.26
C LEU A 303 21.25 -8.54 -19.71
N PRO A 304 21.62 -8.51 -21.01
CA PRO A 304 22.57 -7.51 -21.51
C PRO A 304 22.03 -6.10 -21.33
N LYS A 305 22.87 -5.17 -20.84
CA LYS A 305 22.49 -3.75 -20.70
C LYS A 305 21.85 -3.15 -21.96
N PRO A 306 22.36 -3.37 -23.19
CA PRO A 306 21.69 -2.87 -24.40
C PRO A 306 20.25 -3.34 -24.58
N TYR A 307 19.91 -4.53 -24.09
CA TYR A 307 18.54 -5.04 -24.11
C TYR A 307 17.65 -4.32 -23.09
N LEU A 308 18.17 -4.07 -21.88
CA LEU A 308 17.45 -3.34 -20.83
C LEU A 308 17.23 -1.86 -21.23
N ASP A 309 18.23 -1.23 -21.82
CA ASP A 309 18.13 0.14 -22.35
C ASP A 309 17.07 0.23 -23.47
N ASP A 310 17.03 -0.74 -24.38
CA ASP A 310 16.00 -0.83 -25.44
C ASP A 310 14.60 -1.04 -24.85
N LEU A 311 14.45 -1.92 -23.86
CA LEU A 311 13.17 -2.12 -23.16
C LEU A 311 12.69 -0.85 -22.47
N SER A 312 13.58 -0.15 -21.77
CA SER A 312 13.28 1.12 -21.10
C SER A 312 12.79 2.17 -22.08
N SER A 313 13.50 2.32 -23.22
CA SER A 313 13.08 3.23 -24.29
C SER A 313 11.71 2.86 -24.87
N LYS A 314 11.48 1.59 -25.20
CA LYS A 314 10.20 1.11 -25.76
C LYS A 314 9.04 1.27 -24.79
N LEU A 315 9.28 1.02 -23.50
CA LEU A 315 8.29 1.20 -22.45
C LEU A 315 7.86 2.65 -22.36
N LYS A 316 8.83 3.57 -22.26
CA LYS A 316 8.58 5.01 -22.24
C LYS A 316 7.81 5.49 -23.47
N ASP A 317 8.25 5.11 -24.67
CA ASP A 317 7.57 5.48 -25.92
C ASP A 317 6.11 5.03 -25.95
N ARG A 318 5.85 3.84 -25.40
CA ARG A 318 4.51 3.27 -25.35
C ARG A 318 3.65 3.94 -24.29
N GLU A 319 4.19 4.24 -23.11
CA GLU A 319 3.51 5.00 -22.06
C GLU A 319 3.08 6.37 -22.58
N GLU A 320 3.97 7.10 -23.25
CA GLU A 320 3.64 8.40 -23.85
C GLU A 320 2.52 8.30 -24.90
N LYS A 321 2.52 7.25 -25.73
CA LYS A 321 1.44 7.00 -26.69
C LYS A 321 0.12 6.67 -26.01
N PHE A 322 0.16 5.93 -24.91
CA PHE A 322 -1.03 5.58 -24.13
C PHE A 322 -1.62 6.81 -23.44
N GLU A 323 -0.79 7.67 -22.84
CA GLU A 323 -1.23 8.93 -22.24
C GLU A 323 -1.85 9.88 -23.27
N LYS A 324 -1.23 10.03 -24.45
CA LYS A 324 -1.75 10.88 -25.55
C LYS A 324 -3.05 10.38 -26.14
N LYS A 325 -3.36 9.08 -26.05
CA LYS A 325 -4.60 8.48 -26.59
C LYS A 325 -5.83 8.68 -25.70
N GLY A 326 -5.73 9.38 -24.57
CA GLY A 326 -6.88 9.73 -23.75
C GLY A 326 -7.62 8.51 -23.16
N LEU A 327 -6.94 7.37 -23.01
CA LEU A 327 -7.48 6.12 -22.43
C LEU A 327 -7.61 6.20 -20.89
N LEU A 328 -8.02 7.36 -20.38
CA LEU A 328 -8.38 7.58 -18.98
C LEU A 328 -9.90 7.74 -18.92
N PHE A 329 -10.64 6.65 -19.15
CA PHE A 329 -12.04 6.43 -18.73
C PHE A 329 -12.90 7.69 -18.47
N ASP A 330 -13.04 8.60 -19.43
CA ASP A 330 -13.85 9.85 -19.30
C ASP A 330 -13.69 10.59 -17.96
N MET A 331 -12.53 10.51 -17.31
CA MET A 331 -12.30 11.19 -16.03
C MET A 331 -11.81 12.61 -16.30
N PRO A 332 -12.47 13.65 -15.76
CA PRO A 332 -12.05 15.02 -15.99
C PRO A 332 -10.63 15.21 -15.45
N THR A 333 -9.69 15.38 -16.38
CA THR A 333 -8.36 15.84 -16.02
C THR A 333 -8.50 17.25 -15.45
N VAL A 334 -7.97 17.47 -14.25
CA VAL A 334 -7.76 18.82 -13.74
C VAL A 334 -6.88 19.51 -14.78
N GLN A 335 -7.44 20.46 -15.51
CA GLN A 335 -6.64 21.30 -16.38
C GLN A 335 -5.60 21.96 -15.48
N LYS A 336 -4.32 21.60 -15.67
CA LYS A 336 -3.22 22.32 -15.02
C LYS A 336 -3.50 23.80 -15.19
N PRO A 337 -3.50 24.61 -14.11
CA PRO A 337 -3.77 26.03 -14.21
C PRO A 337 -2.84 26.57 -15.28
N LYS A 338 -3.45 27.15 -16.32
CA LYS A 338 -2.71 27.74 -17.44
C LYS A 338 -1.73 28.72 -16.80
N PRO A 339 -0.41 28.55 -16.97
CA PRO A 339 0.54 29.52 -16.43
C PRO A 339 0.05 30.89 -16.89
N PRO A 340 0.04 31.90 -16.00
CA PRO A 340 -0.50 33.21 -16.33
C PRO A 340 0.09 33.60 -17.68
N ALA A 341 -0.79 33.84 -18.66
CA ALA A 341 -0.35 34.30 -19.96
C ALA A 341 0.62 35.45 -19.68
N ALA A 342 1.77 35.45 -20.35
CA ALA A 342 2.76 36.51 -20.27
C ALA A 342 2.09 37.80 -20.76
N GLY A 343 1.31 38.40 -19.88
CA GLY A 343 0.49 39.56 -20.09
C GLY A 343 1.37 40.74 -19.80
N ASN A 344 1.68 41.46 -20.87
CA ASN A 344 2.13 42.85 -20.90
C ASN A 344 2.28 43.47 -19.52
N VAL A 345 3.54 43.69 -19.14
CA VAL A 345 3.93 44.61 -18.08
C VAL A 345 3.27 45.96 -18.40
N ALA A 346 2.13 46.22 -17.77
CA ALA A 346 1.50 47.52 -17.80
C ALA A 346 2.49 48.48 -17.12
N LYS A 347 3.06 49.39 -17.91
CA LYS A 347 3.85 50.51 -17.40
C LYS A 347 2.97 51.31 -16.46
N PHE A 348 3.19 51.16 -15.16
CA PHE A 348 2.67 52.06 -14.14
C PHE A 348 3.36 53.41 -14.31
N ASN A 349 2.68 54.34 -14.99
CA ASN A 349 3.04 55.75 -14.99
C ASN A 349 2.06 56.50 -14.09
N GLY A 350 2.60 57.19 -13.09
CA GLY A 350 1.99 58.39 -12.53
C GLY A 350 1.40 58.26 -11.12
N PHE A 351 2.26 58.40 -10.11
CA PHE A 351 1.88 59.11 -8.90
C PHE A 351 2.09 60.60 -9.15
N LYS A 352 1.01 61.37 -9.29
CA LYS A 352 1.02 62.81 -9.06
C LYS A 352 0.62 63.04 -7.61
N SER A 353 1.52 63.63 -6.85
CA SER A 353 1.21 64.26 -5.56
C SER A 353 0.37 65.52 -5.81
N ALA A 354 -0.61 65.76 -4.96
CA ALA A 354 -1.21 67.06 -4.77
C ALA A 354 -1.24 67.35 -3.26
N ALA A 355 -0.88 68.59 -2.96
CA ALA A 355 -0.75 69.21 -1.65
C ALA A 355 -2.10 69.48 -0.99
#